data_AF-W4V469-F1
#
_entry.id   AF-W4V469-F1
#
_cell.length_a   1.000
_cell.length_b   1.000
_cell.length_c   1.000
_cell.angle_alpha   90.00
_cell.angle_beta   90.00
_cell.angle_gamma   90.00
#
_symmetry.space_group_name_H-M   'P 1'
#
loop_
_entity.id
_entity.type
_entity.pdbx_description
1 polymer ?
#
loop_
_entity_poly.entity_id
_entity_poly.type
_entity_poly.pdbx_seq_one_letter_code
_entity_poly.pdbx_strand_id
1 'polypeptide(L)'
;MMASQLMELDGKAFISNSDAHSLSKMGREYNILEMEDPSYEEILKAFKGIDGRRIKANFGLDPKLGKYHRTYCLVCDSVIKGEAPVLKCPVSDKHRVVVGVKDRLMIIRDRENPLMEKRHPYFYQVPLEFLPKVGPKTIDRLIDFFGSEMKVLHYASYDELTKVVNEDIARNIVLSREGKLSIEAGGGGVYGKIEA
;
A
#
# COMPACT_ATOMS: atom_id res chain seq x y z
N MET A 1 -10.42 -6.05 -1.18
CA MET A 1 -9.56 -5.12 -1.96
C MET A 1 -10.45 -4.08 -2.64
N MET A 2 -10.01 -2.82 -2.72
CA MET A 2 -10.79 -1.70 -3.31
C MET A 2 -11.21 -1.96 -4.77
N ALA A 3 -10.27 -2.33 -5.64
CA ALA A 3 -10.56 -2.56 -7.06
C ALA A 3 -11.58 -3.69 -7.31
N SER A 4 -11.68 -4.68 -6.42
CA SER A 4 -12.63 -5.80 -6.55
C SER A 4 -14.10 -5.42 -6.30
N GLN A 5 -14.39 -4.14 -6.06
CA GLN A 5 -15.75 -3.59 -6.01
C GLN A 5 -16.30 -3.16 -7.38
N LEU A 6 -15.56 -3.46 -8.46
CA LEU A 6 -15.95 -3.24 -9.86
C LEU A 6 -16.04 -4.59 -10.60
N MET A 7 -17.21 -4.92 -11.14
CA MET A 7 -17.45 -6.20 -11.85
C MET A 7 -16.66 -6.29 -13.14
N GLU A 8 -16.40 -5.16 -13.81
CA GLU A 8 -15.63 -5.12 -15.07
C GLU A 8 -14.20 -5.66 -14.90
N LEU A 9 -13.68 -5.66 -13.67
CA LEU A 9 -12.36 -6.18 -13.33
C LEU A 9 -12.38 -7.66 -12.96
N ASP A 10 -13.53 -8.32 -12.96
CA ASP A 10 -13.63 -9.75 -12.74
C ASP A 10 -12.95 -10.55 -13.85
N GLY A 11 -12.29 -11.64 -13.46
CA GLY A 11 -11.47 -12.44 -14.36
C GLY A 11 -10.17 -11.77 -14.83
N LYS A 12 -9.87 -10.53 -14.40
CA LYS A 12 -8.58 -9.87 -14.67
C LYS A 12 -7.58 -10.17 -13.56
N ALA A 13 -6.35 -10.55 -13.93
CA ALA A 13 -5.25 -10.64 -12.99
C ALA A 13 -4.84 -9.24 -12.51
N PHE A 14 -4.59 -9.12 -11.21
CA PHE A 14 -4.09 -7.89 -10.61
C PHE A 14 -2.61 -8.03 -10.31
N ILE A 15 -1.88 -6.97 -10.65
CA ILE A 15 -0.46 -6.81 -10.37
C ILE A 15 -0.26 -5.52 -9.60
N SER A 16 0.71 -5.51 -8.70
CA SER A 16 1.15 -4.35 -7.92
C SER A 16 2.62 -4.09 -8.20
N ASN A 17 2.93 -2.93 -8.77
CA ASN A 17 4.26 -2.61 -9.28
C ASN A 17 4.67 -1.24 -8.78
N SER A 18 5.96 -1.08 -8.48
CA SER A 18 6.44 0.11 -7.79
C SER A 18 6.31 1.41 -8.59
N ASP A 19 6.30 1.39 -9.93
CA ASP A 19 6.41 2.61 -10.76
C ASP A 19 7.58 3.51 -10.29
N ALA A 20 8.75 2.90 -10.23
CA ALA A 20 9.91 3.47 -9.55
C ALA A 20 10.62 4.50 -10.45
N HIS A 21 10.66 5.74 -9.96
CA HIS A 21 11.39 6.85 -10.57
C HIS A 21 12.73 7.12 -9.88
N SER A 22 13.06 6.34 -8.86
CA SER A 22 14.35 6.32 -8.16
C SER A 22 14.59 4.92 -7.60
N LEU A 23 15.87 4.59 -7.35
CA LEU A 23 16.25 3.30 -6.77
C LEU A 23 15.58 3.06 -5.41
N SER A 24 15.48 4.10 -4.58
CA SER A 24 14.82 4.05 -3.27
C SER A 24 13.32 3.75 -3.33
N LYS A 25 12.67 3.91 -4.49
CA LYS A 25 11.25 3.57 -4.68
C LYS A 25 11.04 2.22 -5.34
N MET A 26 12.10 1.53 -5.76
CA MET A 26 12.03 0.23 -6.40
C MET A 26 11.50 -0.82 -5.41
N GLY A 27 10.56 -1.66 -5.85
CA GLY A 27 10.06 -2.75 -5.02
C GLY A 27 9.15 -2.33 -3.85
N ARG A 28 8.70 -1.06 -3.78
CA ARG A 28 7.66 -0.65 -2.81
C ARG A 28 6.30 -1.31 -3.04
N GLU A 29 6.11 -1.82 -4.25
CA GLU A 29 5.05 -2.75 -4.61
C GLU A 29 5.64 -3.81 -5.54
N TYR A 30 5.25 -5.06 -5.35
CA TYR A 30 5.75 -6.20 -6.12
C TYR A 30 4.79 -7.38 -6.08
N ASN A 31 5.09 -8.40 -6.87
CA ASN A 31 4.29 -9.61 -7.02
C ASN A 31 5.15 -10.83 -6.70
N ILE A 32 4.58 -11.84 -6.04
CA ILE A 32 5.19 -13.18 -5.96
C ILE A 32 4.57 -14.02 -7.06
N LEU A 33 5.37 -14.46 -8.02
CA LEU A 33 4.93 -15.32 -9.12
C LEU A 33 5.38 -16.76 -8.87
N GLU A 34 4.49 -17.70 -9.16
CA GLU A 34 4.79 -19.13 -9.16
C GLU A 34 4.95 -19.59 -10.61
N MET A 35 6.18 -19.96 -10.97
CA MET A 35 6.67 -20.19 -12.33
C MET A 35 7.74 -21.30 -12.32
N GLU A 36 7.95 -21.96 -13.46
CA GLU A 36 9.02 -22.96 -13.59
C GLU A 36 10.40 -22.32 -13.74
N ASP A 37 10.50 -21.25 -14.53
CA ASP A 37 11.74 -20.51 -14.80
C ASP A 37 11.47 -19.00 -14.96
N PRO A 38 12.48 -18.13 -14.75
CA PRO A 38 12.31 -16.68 -14.85
C PRO A 38 12.35 -16.20 -16.31
N SER A 39 11.37 -16.59 -17.12
CA SER A 39 11.22 -16.16 -18.51
C SER A 39 9.95 -15.33 -18.74
N TYR A 40 9.95 -14.56 -19.83
CA TYR A 40 8.78 -13.78 -20.23
C TYR A 40 7.54 -14.67 -20.50
N GLU A 41 7.74 -15.84 -21.08
CA GLU A 41 6.66 -16.78 -21.35
C GLU A 41 5.99 -17.26 -20.05
N GLU A 42 6.79 -17.59 -19.05
CA GLU A 42 6.30 -18.00 -17.73
C GLU A 42 5.53 -16.88 -17.02
N ILE A 43 5.96 -15.62 -17.16
CA ILE A 43 5.21 -14.45 -16.64
C ILE A 43 3.83 -14.37 -17.29
N LEU A 44 3.74 -14.57 -18.62
CA LEU A 44 2.46 -14.56 -19.31
C LEU A 44 1.54 -15.71 -18.85
N LYS A 45 2.09 -16.90 -18.63
CA LYS A 45 1.33 -18.03 -18.07
C LYS A 45 0.85 -17.73 -16.65
N ALA A 46 1.69 -17.12 -15.81
CA ALA A 46 1.34 -16.73 -14.44
C ALA A 46 0.21 -15.69 -14.40
N PHE A 47 0.23 -14.71 -15.29
CA PHE A 47 -0.85 -13.71 -15.39
C PHE A 47 -2.16 -14.31 -15.93
N LYS A 48 -2.09 -15.37 -16.73
CA LYS A 48 -3.26 -16.05 -17.28
C LYS A 48 -3.77 -17.22 -16.42
N GLY A 49 -3.00 -17.69 -15.45
CA GLY A 49 -3.38 -18.83 -14.62
C GLY A 49 -3.31 -20.18 -15.35
N ILE A 50 -2.33 -20.38 -16.25
CA ILE A 50 -2.23 -21.56 -17.13
C ILE A 50 -1.17 -22.53 -16.60
N ASP A 51 -1.39 -23.84 -16.77
CA ASP A 51 -0.43 -24.91 -16.45
C ASP A 51 0.16 -24.82 -15.03
N GLY A 52 -0.70 -24.44 -14.07
CA GLY A 52 -0.33 -24.29 -12.65
C GLY A 52 0.40 -22.99 -12.30
N ARG A 53 0.80 -22.16 -13.29
CA ARG A 53 1.42 -20.85 -13.04
C ARG A 53 0.38 -19.87 -12.55
N ARG A 54 0.78 -19.01 -11.62
CA ARG A 54 -0.11 -18.00 -11.05
C ARG A 54 0.65 -16.87 -10.38
N ILE A 55 -0.04 -15.75 -10.20
CA ILE A 55 0.34 -14.78 -9.18
C ILE A 55 0.02 -15.40 -7.82
N LYS A 56 1.01 -15.63 -6.97
CA LYS A 56 0.79 -16.20 -5.63
C LYS A 56 0.31 -15.14 -4.64
N ALA A 57 0.86 -13.92 -4.73
CA ALA A 57 0.54 -12.81 -3.86
C ALA A 57 0.94 -11.47 -4.48
N ASN A 58 0.27 -10.41 -4.06
CA ASN A 58 0.61 -9.02 -4.36
C ASN A 58 1.02 -8.31 -3.07
N PHE A 59 1.97 -7.39 -3.17
CA PHE A 59 2.45 -6.57 -2.07
C PHE A 59 2.44 -5.12 -2.50
N GLY A 60 1.98 -4.23 -1.63
CA GLY A 60 2.07 -2.80 -1.89
C GLY A 60 1.53 -1.96 -0.75
N LEU A 61 1.49 -0.65 -0.96
CA LEU A 61 1.14 0.30 0.10
C LEU A 61 -0.30 0.08 0.60
N ASP A 62 -0.54 0.38 1.88
CA ASP A 62 -1.91 0.63 2.33
C ASP A 62 -2.44 1.85 1.58
N PRO A 63 -3.57 1.75 0.84
CA PRO A 63 -4.13 2.85 0.08
C PRO A 63 -4.37 4.11 0.92
N LYS A 64 -4.58 3.99 2.24
CA LYS A 64 -4.73 5.14 3.16
C LYS A 64 -3.48 6.01 3.20
N LEU A 65 -2.29 5.43 3.04
CA LEU A 65 -1.05 6.21 2.95
C LEU A 65 -0.98 7.02 1.65
N GLY A 66 -1.76 6.68 0.62
CA GLY A 66 -1.74 7.35 -0.67
C GLY A 66 -2.10 8.85 -0.59
N LYS A 67 -1.40 9.66 -1.41
CA LYS A 67 -1.55 11.13 -1.48
C LYS A 67 -2.95 11.64 -1.78
N TYR A 68 -3.79 10.80 -2.37
CA TYR A 68 -5.13 11.16 -2.83
C TYR A 68 -6.17 10.14 -2.33
N HIS A 69 -5.94 9.48 -1.19
CA HIS A 69 -6.88 8.45 -0.72
C HIS A 69 -8.27 9.02 -0.43
N ARG A 70 -8.34 10.10 0.35
CA ARG A 70 -9.57 10.81 0.70
C ARG A 70 -9.64 12.19 0.07
N THR A 71 -10.88 12.68 -0.03
CA THR A 71 -11.19 14.01 -0.55
C THR A 71 -10.61 15.10 0.34
N TYR A 72 -9.98 16.08 -0.29
CA TYR A 72 -9.26 17.16 0.36
C TYR A 72 -9.85 18.50 -0.02
N CYS A 73 -10.05 19.38 0.95
CA CYS A 73 -10.47 20.75 0.70
C CYS A 73 -9.25 21.65 0.52
N LEU A 74 -9.13 22.31 -0.64
CA LEU A 74 -8.00 23.21 -0.93
C LEU A 74 -8.06 24.53 -0.14
N VAL A 75 -9.24 24.90 0.38
CA VAL A 75 -9.43 26.13 1.17
C VAL A 75 -9.23 25.89 2.67
N CYS A 76 -9.88 24.87 3.23
CA CYS A 76 -9.69 24.43 4.62
C CYS A 76 -8.36 23.71 4.87
N ASP A 77 -7.58 23.49 3.82
CA ASP A 77 -6.27 22.82 3.82
C ASP A 77 -6.25 21.53 4.67
N SER A 78 -7.23 20.66 4.41
CA SER A 78 -7.41 19.44 5.19
C SER A 78 -8.16 18.35 4.44
N VAL A 79 -7.86 17.11 4.82
CA VAL A 79 -8.66 15.95 4.44
C VAL A 79 -10.04 16.09 5.07
N ILE A 80 -11.08 15.99 4.25
CA ILE A 80 -12.46 16.09 4.74
C ILE A 80 -12.84 14.75 5.39
N LYS A 81 -13.21 14.82 6.67
CA LYS A 81 -13.70 13.68 7.44
C LYS A 81 -15.15 13.35 7.08
N GLY A 82 -15.55 12.10 7.32
CA GLY A 82 -16.89 11.61 7.03
C GLY A 82 -16.87 10.31 6.23
N GLU A 83 -18.06 9.76 6.03
CA GLU A 83 -18.27 8.57 5.22
C GLU A 83 -18.07 8.88 3.73
N ALA A 84 -17.40 7.97 3.02
CA ALA A 84 -17.19 8.11 1.59
C ALA A 84 -18.47 7.70 0.84
N PRO A 85 -18.88 8.41 -0.23
CA PRO A 85 -18.13 9.45 -0.92
C PRO A 85 -18.36 10.85 -0.34
N VAL A 86 -17.27 11.58 -0.10
CA VAL A 86 -17.30 13.02 0.14
C VAL A 86 -16.99 13.76 -1.16
N LEU A 87 -17.89 14.63 -1.62
CA LEU A 87 -17.73 15.35 -2.90
C LEU A 87 -17.72 16.87 -2.79
N LYS A 88 -18.02 17.40 -1.61
CA LYS A 88 -18.03 18.83 -1.32
C LYS A 88 -17.47 19.08 0.08
N CYS A 89 -17.04 20.31 0.33
CA CYS A 89 -16.59 20.71 1.65
C CYS A 89 -17.81 20.98 2.57
N PRO A 90 -17.87 20.41 3.79
CA PRO A 90 -18.97 20.65 4.72
C PRO A 90 -19.00 22.08 5.28
N VAL A 91 -17.89 22.82 5.17
CA VAL A 91 -17.82 24.23 5.60
C VAL A 91 -18.46 25.16 4.56
N SER A 92 -18.31 24.86 3.28
CA SER A 92 -18.84 25.68 2.18
C SER A 92 -18.83 24.93 0.86
N ASP A 93 -19.98 24.88 0.18
CA ASP A 93 -20.13 24.30 -1.15
C ASP A 93 -19.30 25.01 -2.24
N LYS A 94 -18.82 26.23 -1.98
CA LYS A 94 -17.97 26.99 -2.91
C LYS A 94 -16.50 26.61 -2.82
N HIS A 95 -16.07 25.93 -1.76
CA HIS A 95 -14.69 25.51 -1.62
C HIS A 95 -14.34 24.48 -2.68
N ARG A 96 -13.18 24.67 -3.33
CA ARG A 96 -12.65 23.68 -4.26
C ARG A 96 -12.13 22.46 -3.49
N VAL A 97 -12.53 21.28 -3.94
CA VAL A 97 -12.07 20.00 -3.40
C VAL A 97 -11.34 19.19 -4.46
N VAL A 98 -10.37 18.39 -4.02
CA VAL A 98 -9.76 17.33 -4.82
C VAL A 98 -10.38 16.02 -4.37
N VAL A 99 -11.20 15.40 -5.22
CA VAL A 99 -11.89 14.14 -4.90
C VAL A 99 -10.88 13.02 -4.73
N GLY A 100 -10.97 12.31 -3.61
CA GLY A 100 -10.09 11.19 -3.29
C GLY A 100 -10.43 9.93 -4.08
N VAL A 101 -9.46 9.03 -4.21
CA VAL A 101 -9.59 7.73 -4.88
C VAL A 101 -10.67 6.87 -4.23
N LYS A 102 -10.70 6.82 -2.89
CA LYS A 102 -11.75 6.08 -2.16
C LYS A 102 -13.12 6.69 -2.42
N ASP A 103 -13.24 8.01 -2.34
CA ASP A 103 -14.52 8.69 -2.58
C ASP A 103 -14.97 8.50 -4.04
N ARG A 104 -14.06 8.54 -5.01
CA ARG A 104 -14.37 8.24 -6.41
C ARG A 104 -14.84 6.79 -6.59
N LEU A 105 -14.16 5.82 -5.99
CA LEU A 105 -14.54 4.41 -6.04
C LEU A 105 -15.96 4.19 -5.53
N MET A 106 -16.34 4.84 -4.42
CA MET A 106 -17.69 4.70 -3.86
C MET A 106 -18.80 5.20 -4.79
N ILE A 107 -18.48 6.08 -5.74
CA ILE A 107 -19.43 6.56 -6.77
C ILE A 107 -19.58 5.55 -7.90
N ILE A 108 -18.49 4.90 -8.31
CA ILE A 108 -18.45 4.05 -9.50
C ILE A 108 -18.58 2.56 -9.20
N ARG A 109 -18.47 2.16 -7.93
CA ARG A 109 -18.61 0.76 -7.53
C ARG A 109 -19.97 0.23 -7.94
N ASP A 110 -19.97 -0.99 -8.46
CA ASP A 110 -21.17 -1.70 -8.89
C ASP A 110 -21.55 -2.85 -7.93
N ARG A 111 -20.72 -3.07 -6.90
CA ARG A 111 -21.02 -3.95 -5.76
C ARG A 111 -20.46 -3.39 -4.46
N GLU A 112 -21.16 -3.68 -3.38
CA GLU A 112 -20.74 -3.29 -2.04
C GLU A 112 -19.59 -4.18 -1.54
N ASN A 113 -19.80 -5.50 -1.60
CA ASN A 113 -18.86 -6.50 -1.12
C ASN A 113 -17.98 -7.03 -2.27
N PRO A 114 -16.65 -6.97 -2.16
CA PRO A 114 -15.76 -7.51 -3.18
C PRO A 114 -15.80 -9.03 -3.23
N LEU A 115 -15.83 -9.61 -4.44
CA LEU A 115 -15.64 -11.06 -4.64
C LEU A 115 -14.16 -11.40 -4.56
N MET A 116 -13.75 -12.09 -3.49
CA MET A 116 -12.35 -12.40 -3.20
C MET A 116 -11.96 -13.85 -3.50
N GLU A 117 -12.90 -14.75 -3.79
CA GLU A 117 -12.65 -16.20 -3.95
C GLU A 117 -11.56 -16.53 -4.99
N LYS A 118 -11.53 -15.78 -6.10
CA LYS A 118 -10.55 -15.95 -7.19
C LYS A 118 -9.42 -14.92 -7.14
N ARG A 119 -9.32 -14.13 -6.06
CA ARG A 119 -8.32 -13.08 -5.92
C ARG A 119 -7.16 -13.59 -5.07
N HIS A 120 -5.95 -13.36 -5.57
CA HIS A 120 -4.75 -13.60 -4.79
C HIS A 120 -4.65 -12.61 -3.62
N PRO A 121 -4.05 -13.02 -2.50
CA PRO A 121 -3.89 -12.15 -1.34
C PRO A 121 -3.09 -10.90 -1.73
N TYR A 122 -3.47 -9.79 -1.11
CA TYR A 122 -2.74 -8.53 -1.19
C TYR A 122 -2.28 -8.16 0.22
N PHE A 123 -0.97 -8.08 0.40
CA PHE A 123 -0.36 -7.76 1.67
C PHE A 123 0.01 -6.28 1.68
N TYR A 124 -0.52 -5.55 2.66
CA TYR A 124 -0.14 -4.17 2.88
C TYR A 124 1.27 -4.11 3.43
N GLN A 125 2.08 -3.28 2.80
CA GLN A 125 3.45 -2.98 3.18
C GLN A 125 3.55 -1.50 3.55
N VAL A 126 4.29 -1.22 4.62
CA VAL A 126 4.66 0.14 5.01
C VAL A 126 6.17 0.25 4.80
N PRO A 127 6.64 1.01 3.80
CA PRO A 127 8.07 1.24 3.60
C PRO A 127 8.67 1.90 4.84
N LEU A 128 9.96 1.65 5.10
CA LEU A 128 10.59 2.11 6.34
C LEU A 128 10.52 3.64 6.48
N GLU A 129 10.58 4.38 5.38
CA GLU A 129 10.49 5.85 5.35
C GLU A 129 9.15 6.42 5.85
N PHE A 130 8.08 5.62 5.90
CA PHE A 130 6.79 6.05 6.45
C PHE A 130 6.70 5.85 7.96
N LEU A 131 7.64 5.10 8.56
CA LEU A 131 7.62 4.84 9.98
C LEU A 131 8.16 6.05 10.77
N PRO A 132 7.49 6.44 11.87
CA PRO A 132 7.96 7.53 12.70
C PRO A 132 9.39 7.29 13.20
N LYS A 133 10.21 8.35 13.21
CA LYS A 133 11.61 8.33 13.66
C LYS A 133 12.55 7.47 12.78
N VAL A 134 12.10 6.96 11.64
CA VAL A 134 12.93 6.19 10.69
C VAL A 134 13.34 7.08 9.52
N GLY A 135 14.51 7.69 9.64
CA GLY A 135 15.14 8.48 8.57
C GLY A 135 16.15 7.67 7.74
N PRO A 136 16.71 8.26 6.67
CA PRO A 136 17.65 7.59 5.77
C PRO A 136 18.81 6.88 6.47
N LYS A 137 19.46 7.53 7.45
CA LYS A 137 20.56 6.93 8.22
C LYS A 137 20.15 5.68 9.01
N THR A 138 18.91 5.62 9.47
CA THR A 138 18.39 4.44 10.17
C THR A 138 18.10 3.33 9.19
N ILE A 139 17.54 3.66 8.02
CA ILE A 139 17.33 2.72 6.93
C ILE A 139 18.66 2.11 6.49
N ASP A 140 19.70 2.93 6.26
CA ASP A 140 21.02 2.46 5.85
C ASP A 140 21.59 1.47 6.87
N ARG A 141 21.56 1.80 8.18
CA ARG A 141 22.03 0.89 9.24
C ARG A 141 21.25 -0.43 9.28
N LEU A 142 19.94 -0.39 9.06
CA LEU A 142 19.12 -1.60 8.99
C LEU A 142 19.49 -2.42 7.75
N ILE A 143 19.67 -1.79 6.59
CA ILE A 143 20.10 -2.49 5.37
C ILE A 143 21.50 -3.08 5.53
N ASP A 144 22.45 -2.37 6.13
CA ASP A 144 23.81 -2.87 6.34
C ASP A 144 23.83 -4.11 7.24
N PHE A 145 22.98 -4.14 8.27
CA PHE A 145 22.91 -5.28 9.20
C PHE A 145 22.14 -6.47 8.61
N PHE A 146 21.04 -6.23 7.90
CA PHE A 146 20.14 -7.28 7.42
C PHE A 146 20.39 -7.67 5.95
N GLY A 147 21.10 -6.85 5.19
CA GLY A 147 21.44 -7.02 3.77
C GLY A 147 20.41 -6.44 2.78
N SER A 148 19.15 -6.24 3.19
CA SER A 148 18.13 -5.60 2.33
C SER A 148 16.94 -5.07 3.13
N GLU A 149 16.26 -4.06 2.59
CA GLU A 149 15.02 -3.53 3.17
C GLU A 149 13.92 -4.60 3.22
N MET A 150 13.83 -5.47 2.21
CA MET A 150 12.83 -6.56 2.20
C MET A 150 13.02 -7.52 3.37
N LYS A 151 14.26 -7.82 3.76
CA LYS A 151 14.52 -8.65 4.94
C LYS A 151 14.08 -7.94 6.23
N VAL A 152 14.33 -6.63 6.32
CA VAL A 152 13.88 -5.81 7.45
C VAL A 152 12.36 -5.72 7.49
N LEU A 153 11.68 -5.61 6.36
CA LEU A 153 10.22 -5.46 6.33
C LEU A 153 9.48 -6.78 6.52
N HIS A 154 10.05 -7.93 6.16
CA HIS A 154 9.30 -9.19 6.15
C HIS A 154 9.81 -10.28 7.10
N TYR A 155 11.09 -10.27 7.47
CA TYR A 155 11.71 -11.43 8.13
C TYR A 155 12.44 -11.12 9.45
N ALA A 156 13.00 -9.91 9.61
CA ALA A 156 13.78 -9.56 10.80
C ALA A 156 12.94 -9.66 12.09
N SER A 157 13.37 -10.46 13.06
CA SER A 157 12.69 -10.58 14.35
C SER A 157 12.84 -9.29 15.19
N TYR A 158 11.96 -9.12 16.19
CA TYR A 158 12.06 -8.01 17.13
C TYR A 158 13.44 -7.95 17.81
N ASP A 159 13.94 -9.10 18.29
CA ASP A 159 15.23 -9.21 18.98
C ASP A 159 16.43 -8.90 18.08
N GLU A 160 16.32 -9.13 16.78
CA GLU A 160 17.35 -8.71 15.83
C GLU A 160 17.27 -7.21 15.55
N LEU A 161 16.05 -6.66 15.41
CA LEU A 161 15.84 -5.23 15.15
C LEU A 161 16.38 -4.37 16.30
N THR A 162 16.16 -4.76 17.55
CA THR A 162 16.62 -4.02 18.74
C THR A 162 18.15 -3.95 18.89
N LYS A 163 18.91 -4.76 18.12
CA LYS A 163 20.37 -4.64 18.04
C LYS A 163 20.84 -3.42 17.23
N VAL A 164 19.97 -2.86 16.38
CA VAL A 164 20.30 -1.79 15.43
C VAL A 164 19.53 -0.50 15.74
N VAL A 165 18.28 -0.63 16.16
CA VAL A 165 17.37 0.47 16.45
C VAL A 165 16.77 0.35 17.84
N ASN A 166 16.15 1.42 18.34
CA ASN A 166 15.46 1.37 19.62
C ASN A 166 14.18 0.52 19.56
N GLU A 167 13.64 0.20 20.73
CA GLU A 167 12.44 -0.63 20.88
C GLU A 167 11.21 -0.05 20.17
N ASP A 168 11.03 1.28 20.17
CA ASP A 168 9.93 1.94 19.48
C ASP A 168 9.93 1.63 17.97
N ILE A 169 11.07 1.79 17.31
CA ILE A 169 11.20 1.55 15.87
C ILE A 169 11.05 0.05 15.59
N ALA A 170 11.70 -0.82 16.37
CA ALA A 170 11.57 -2.26 16.22
C ALA A 170 10.11 -2.72 16.33
N ARG A 171 9.38 -2.20 17.33
CA ARG A 171 7.96 -2.46 17.52
C ARG A 171 7.13 -1.98 16.33
N ASN A 172 7.37 -0.77 15.83
CA ASN A 172 6.62 -0.23 14.69
C ASN A 172 6.84 -1.03 13.42
N ILE A 173 8.05 -1.55 13.18
CA ILE A 173 8.33 -2.45 12.05
C ILE A 173 7.56 -3.76 12.19
N VAL A 174 7.46 -4.33 13.41
CA VAL A 174 6.67 -5.55 13.63
C VAL A 174 5.17 -5.29 13.47
N LEU A 175 4.65 -4.22 14.07
CA LEU A 175 3.24 -3.85 13.96
C LEU A 175 2.82 -3.52 12.52
N SER A 176 3.74 -2.98 11.70
CA SER A 176 3.44 -2.70 10.29
C SER A 176 3.16 -3.98 9.50
N ARG A 177 3.92 -5.05 9.74
CA ARG A 177 3.71 -6.38 9.13
C ARG A 177 2.39 -7.00 9.51
N GLU A 178 1.99 -6.78 10.76
CA GLU A 178 0.73 -7.30 11.31
C GLU A 178 -0.48 -6.44 10.92
N GLY A 179 -0.28 -5.32 10.21
CA GLY A 179 -1.34 -4.39 9.85
C GLY A 179 -1.99 -3.71 11.05
N LYS A 180 -1.27 -3.59 12.17
CA LYS A 180 -1.78 -3.05 13.46
C LYS A 180 -1.46 -1.58 13.68
N LEU A 181 -0.72 -0.94 12.78
CA LEU A 181 -0.44 0.49 12.86
C LEU A 181 -1.70 1.31 12.55
N SER A 182 -1.93 2.37 13.33
CA SER A 182 -2.94 3.38 13.01
C SER A 182 -2.44 4.26 11.86
N ILE A 183 -3.33 4.54 10.91
CA ILE A 183 -3.01 5.30 9.70
C ILE A 183 -4.02 6.44 9.55
N GLU A 184 -3.51 7.67 9.63
CA GLU A 184 -4.23 8.85 9.18
C GLU A 184 -4.18 8.90 7.64
N ALA A 185 -5.36 8.91 7.01
CA ALA A 185 -5.45 8.86 5.56
C ALA A 185 -4.94 10.15 4.89
N GLY A 186 -4.21 9.99 3.79
CA GLY A 186 -3.78 11.10 2.94
C GLY A 186 -4.88 11.66 2.03
N GLY A 187 -4.60 12.81 1.44
CA GLY A 187 -5.49 13.51 0.52
C GLY A 187 -4.84 14.77 -0.06
N GLY A 188 -5.33 15.23 -1.21
CA GLY A 188 -4.93 16.53 -1.79
C GLY A 188 -3.45 16.65 -2.18
N GLY A 189 -2.73 15.54 -2.35
CA GLY A 189 -1.29 15.55 -2.65
C GLY A 189 -0.40 15.25 -1.44
N VAL A 190 -0.97 15.18 -0.25
CA VAL A 190 -0.27 14.89 1.00
C VAL A 190 -0.42 13.41 1.35
N TYR A 191 0.70 12.72 1.58
CA TYR A 191 0.69 11.33 2.02
C TYR A 191 -0.02 11.18 3.38
N GLY A 192 -0.66 10.04 3.57
CA GLY A 192 -1.12 9.61 4.89
C GLY A 192 0.06 9.37 5.83
N LYS A 193 -0.23 9.29 7.12
CA LYS A 193 0.78 9.19 8.17
C LYS A 193 0.48 8.01 9.08
N ILE A 194 1.54 7.35 9.51
CA ILE A 194 1.47 6.40 10.62
C ILE A 194 1.42 7.21 11.92
N GLU A 195 0.42 6.96 12.75
CA GLU A 195 0.36 7.52 14.10
C GLU A 195 1.28 6.69 15.02
N ALA A 196 2.00 7.38 15.90
CA ALA A 196 2.93 6.78 16.85
C ALA A 196 2.22 6.33 18.13
#